data_AF-A0A1F3ABF1-F1
#
_entry.id   AF-A0A1F3ABF1-F1
#
_cell.length_a   1.000
_cell.length_b   1.000
_cell.length_c   1.000
_cell.angle_alpha   90.00
_cell.angle_beta   90.00
_cell.angle_gamma   90.00
#
_symmetry.space_group_name_H-M   'P 1'
#
loop_
_entity.id
_entity.type
_entity.pdbx_description
1 polymer ?
#
loop_
_entity_poly.entity_id
_entity_poly.type
_entity_poly.pdbx_seq_one_letter_code
_entity_poly.pdbx_strand_id
1 'polypeptide(L)'
;MADANLLDFVKAALERGEARDRIKDVLKRAGWPEDQIDSALAAFADIDFAVPVPRPRSYGSAREAFLYIVYFSLLGMIAGNTGGLAFAFIDHQFADQLTTNANYNYNSFAATGLRWSVSALLVGFPIFLFLGWRLAAKKRKDPERRRSRVHAWLTYITLIFAAGALIGDLVAVVFQFLNGEIGTRFIAKAGVVGIIAASILWNYSRDVERHSSRVDLAGRIFALAATLVVGALVAWAFTIVRSPYSARLQMADEQRLQGLTEATRLIDCHYTYAGALPENLTVMSAYLSERAGRVPVAEGCANALPTDPVSGVSYDYRVIDADTYEICADFAVGWPD
;
A
#
# COMPACT_ATOMS: atom_id res chain seq x y z
N MET A 1 17.77 -9.28 -30.08
CA MET A 1 18.34 -8.36 -31.08
C MET A 1 18.60 -9.22 -32.28
N ALA A 2 18.22 -8.83 -33.50
CA ALA A 2 19.02 -9.28 -34.62
C ALA A 2 20.44 -8.77 -34.34
N ASP A 3 21.40 -9.68 -34.29
CA ASP A 3 22.82 -9.35 -34.11
C ASP A 3 23.20 -8.21 -35.08
N ALA A 4 24.10 -7.31 -34.67
CA ALA A 4 24.60 -6.27 -35.57
C ALA A 4 25.18 -6.91 -36.84
N ASN A 5 25.87 -8.04 -36.69
CA ASN A 5 26.37 -8.85 -37.78
C ASN A 5 25.25 -9.40 -38.67
N LEU A 6 24.12 -9.80 -38.08
CA LEU A 6 22.96 -10.32 -38.82
C LEU A 6 22.29 -9.21 -39.64
N LEU A 7 22.21 -7.99 -39.10
CA LEU A 7 21.62 -6.86 -39.81
C LEU A 7 22.51 -6.36 -40.95
N ASP A 8 23.82 -6.31 -40.73
CA ASP A 8 24.77 -5.94 -41.77
C ASP A 8 24.80 -6.99 -42.88
N PHE A 9 24.71 -8.27 -42.54
CA PHE A 9 24.55 -9.34 -43.51
C PHE A 9 23.27 -9.19 -44.34
N VAL A 10 22.11 -8.99 -43.68
CA VAL A 10 20.82 -8.81 -44.37
C VAL A 10 20.86 -7.57 -45.26
N LYS A 11 21.42 -6.45 -44.78
CA LYS A 11 21.61 -5.24 -45.57
C LYS A 11 22.44 -5.51 -46.83
N ALA A 12 23.60 -6.14 -46.67
CA ALA A 12 24.50 -6.44 -47.77
C ALA A 12 23.96 -7.48 -48.76
N ALA A 13 23.08 -8.37 -48.31
CA ALA A 13 22.39 -9.33 -49.17
C ALA A 13 21.27 -8.64 -49.98
N LEU A 14 20.50 -7.76 -49.35
CA LEU A 14 19.46 -6.98 -50.02
C LEU A 14 20.06 -5.95 -51.01
N GLU A 15 21.19 -5.31 -50.69
CA GLU A 15 21.93 -4.43 -51.61
C GLU A 15 22.43 -5.17 -52.86
N ARG A 16 22.68 -6.48 -52.75
CA ARG A 16 23.06 -7.35 -53.87
C ARG A 16 21.87 -7.88 -54.67
N GLY A 17 20.64 -7.50 -54.31
CA GLY A 17 19.42 -7.93 -55.00
C GLY A 17 18.98 -9.35 -54.66
N GLU A 18 19.48 -9.96 -53.58
CA GLU A 18 19.05 -11.29 -53.16
C GLU A 18 17.61 -11.29 -52.65
N ALA A 19 16.84 -12.29 -53.05
CA ALA A 19 15.45 -12.44 -52.62
C ALA A 19 15.37 -12.72 -51.11
N ARG A 20 14.40 -12.09 -50.41
CA ARG A 20 14.19 -12.26 -48.97
C ARG A 20 14.02 -13.71 -48.54
N ASP A 21 13.34 -14.53 -49.35
CA ASP A 21 13.15 -15.97 -49.08
C ASP A 21 14.47 -16.73 -49.08
N ARG A 22 15.38 -16.39 -50.01
CA ARG A 22 16.71 -16.99 -50.09
C ARG A 22 17.57 -16.61 -48.88
N ILE A 23 17.50 -15.33 -48.46
CA ILE A 23 18.18 -14.85 -47.25
C ILE A 23 17.66 -15.61 -46.02
N LYS A 24 16.34 -15.81 -45.91
CA LYS A 24 15.71 -16.56 -44.83
C LYS A 24 16.21 -18.00 -44.77
N ASP A 25 16.27 -18.69 -45.91
CA ASP A 25 16.74 -20.08 -45.98
C ASP A 25 18.21 -20.25 -45.62
N VAL A 26 19.07 -19.33 -46.04
CA VAL A 26 20.51 -19.35 -45.71
C VAL A 26 20.71 -19.14 -44.21
N LEU A 27 20.00 -18.18 -43.62
CA LEU A 27 20.11 -17.92 -42.19
C LEU A 27 19.55 -19.06 -41.34
N LYS A 28 18.47 -19.71 -41.78
CA LYS A 28 17.95 -20.93 -41.15
C LYS A 28 19.00 -22.06 -41.15
N ARG A 29 19.65 -22.29 -42.30
CA ARG A 29 20.72 -23.30 -42.42
C ARG A 29 21.95 -22.98 -41.57
N ALA A 30 22.23 -21.69 -41.37
CA ALA A 30 23.29 -21.22 -40.48
C ALA A 30 22.93 -21.35 -38.98
N GLY A 31 21.72 -21.82 -38.65
CA GLY A 31 21.29 -22.05 -37.27
C GLY A 31 20.70 -20.83 -36.58
N TRP A 32 20.41 -19.75 -37.30
CA TRP A 32 19.74 -18.59 -36.70
C TRP A 32 18.30 -18.93 -36.33
N PRO A 33 17.83 -18.51 -35.14
CA PRO A 33 16.43 -18.64 -34.76
C PRO A 33 15.50 -17.89 -35.73
N GLU A 34 14.39 -18.51 -36.14
CA GLU A 34 13.43 -17.92 -37.12
C GLU A 34 12.98 -16.51 -36.74
N ASP A 35 12.80 -16.29 -35.44
CA ASP A 35 12.34 -15.03 -34.88
C ASP A 35 13.36 -13.89 -35.00
N GLN A 36 14.66 -14.23 -35.08
CA GLN A 36 15.73 -13.27 -35.34
C GLN A 36 15.85 -12.97 -36.82
N ILE A 37 15.66 -13.98 -37.67
CA ILE A 37 15.67 -13.85 -39.13
C ILE A 37 14.54 -12.93 -39.59
N ASP A 38 13.32 -13.20 -39.15
CA ASP A 38 12.14 -12.41 -39.50
C ASP A 38 12.28 -10.97 -38.99
N SER A 39 12.84 -10.79 -37.79
CA SER A 39 13.12 -9.45 -37.24
C SER A 39 14.21 -8.68 -38.00
N ALA A 40 15.20 -9.37 -38.57
CA ALA A 40 16.26 -8.75 -39.34
C ALA A 40 15.77 -8.33 -40.73
N LEU A 41 14.98 -9.19 -41.40
CA LEU A 41 14.37 -8.89 -42.69
C LEU A 41 13.32 -7.77 -42.59
N ALA A 42 12.50 -7.78 -41.53
CA ALA A 42 11.51 -6.74 -41.26
C ALA A 42 12.12 -5.37 -40.92
N ALA A 43 13.43 -5.31 -40.61
CA ALA A 43 14.12 -4.04 -40.36
C ALA A 43 14.26 -3.19 -41.63
N PHE A 44 14.07 -3.77 -42.81
CA PHE A 44 14.13 -3.09 -44.11
C PHE A 44 12.75 -3.12 -44.78
N ALA A 45 12.28 -1.97 -45.24
CA ALA A 45 11.00 -1.84 -45.91
C ALA A 45 10.99 -2.55 -47.27
N ASP A 46 9.84 -3.08 -47.66
CA ASP A 46 9.64 -3.66 -48.98
C ASP A 46 9.20 -2.54 -49.94
N ILE A 47 10.15 -1.71 -50.32
CA ILE A 47 9.96 -0.55 -51.19
C ILE A 47 10.95 -0.70 -52.32
N ASP A 48 10.46 -0.58 -53.56
CA ASP A 48 11.31 -0.58 -54.76
C ASP A 48 12.16 0.70 -54.77
N PHE A 49 13.37 0.58 -54.22
CA PHE A 49 14.35 1.65 -54.12
C PHE A 49 15.75 1.02 -54.28
N ALA A 50 16.67 1.76 -54.90
CA ALA A 50 18.00 1.25 -55.24
C ALA A 50 18.85 0.78 -54.05
N VAL A 51 18.47 1.17 -52.83
CA VAL A 51 19.13 0.78 -51.57
C VAL A 51 18.08 0.28 -50.59
N PRO A 52 18.34 -0.76 -49.78
CA PRO A 52 17.40 -1.23 -48.77
C PRO A 52 17.03 -0.12 -47.79
N VAL A 53 15.76 0.29 -47.78
CA VAL A 53 15.29 1.39 -46.93
C VAL A 53 15.08 0.88 -45.49
N PRO A 54 15.86 1.35 -44.50
CA PRO A 54 15.65 0.93 -43.12
C PRO A 54 14.31 1.45 -42.60
N ARG A 55 13.52 0.58 -41.98
CA ARG A 55 12.32 1.01 -41.24
C ARG A 55 12.74 1.77 -39.98
N PRO A 56 12.02 2.85 -39.61
CA PRO A 56 12.30 3.57 -38.38
C PRO A 56 12.17 2.62 -37.19
N ARG A 57 13.30 2.30 -36.56
CA ARG A 57 13.29 1.59 -35.29
C ARG A 57 12.81 2.55 -34.22
N SER A 58 11.62 2.31 -33.73
CA SER A 58 11.12 2.88 -32.49
C SER A 58 12.01 2.35 -31.35
N TYR A 59 13.18 2.97 -31.12
CA TYR A 59 13.90 2.82 -29.86
C TYR A 59 12.88 3.06 -28.75
N GLY A 60 12.74 2.10 -27.83
CA GLY A 60 11.80 2.19 -26.71
C GLY A 60 12.08 3.48 -25.97
N SER A 61 11.27 4.50 -26.25
CA SER A 61 11.57 5.87 -25.82
C SER A 61 11.73 5.87 -24.30
N ALA A 62 12.59 6.71 -23.73
CA ALA A 62 12.73 6.84 -22.28
C ALA A 62 11.37 6.95 -21.55
N ARG A 63 10.37 7.52 -22.23
CA ARG A 63 8.95 7.55 -21.80
C ARG A 63 8.33 6.17 -21.61
N GLU A 64 8.58 5.20 -22.49
CA GLU A 64 8.08 3.83 -22.35
C GLU A 64 8.71 3.14 -21.14
N ALA A 65 10.03 3.29 -20.96
CA ALA A 65 10.72 2.78 -19.78
C ALA A 65 10.15 3.38 -18.49
N PHE A 66 9.98 4.71 -18.45
CA PHE A 66 9.36 5.42 -17.33
C PHE A 66 7.96 4.88 -17.01
N LEU A 67 7.09 4.71 -18.01
CA LEU A 67 5.73 4.20 -17.79
C LEU A 67 5.73 2.76 -17.26
N TYR A 68 6.64 1.90 -17.72
CA TYR A 68 6.75 0.55 -17.17
C TYR A 68 7.31 0.54 -15.75
N ILE A 69 8.33 1.37 -15.45
CA ILE A 69 8.85 1.50 -14.08
C ILE A 69 7.70 1.91 -13.14
N VAL A 70 6.95 2.96 -13.48
CA VAL A 70 5.80 3.42 -12.70
C VAL A 70 4.75 2.30 -12.55
N TYR A 71 4.44 1.59 -13.64
CA TYR A 71 3.47 0.48 -13.62
C TYR A 71 3.88 -0.66 -12.67
N PHE A 72 5.16 -1.07 -12.71
CA PHE A 72 5.67 -2.13 -11.84
C PHE A 72 5.87 -1.66 -10.40
N SER A 73 6.24 -0.41 -10.16
CA SER A 73 6.26 0.17 -8.81
C SER A 73 4.86 0.20 -8.20
N LEU A 74 3.84 0.57 -8.99
CA LEU A 74 2.44 0.52 -8.55
C LEU A 74 1.99 -0.92 -8.26
N LEU A 75 2.40 -1.90 -9.08
CA LEU A 75 2.10 -3.31 -8.80
C LEU A 75 2.66 -3.75 -7.44
N GLY A 76 3.93 -3.45 -7.16
CA GLY A 76 4.55 -3.78 -5.87
C GLY A 76 3.86 -3.07 -4.70
N MET A 77 3.54 -1.79 -4.85
CA MET A 77 2.79 -1.01 -3.86
C MET A 77 1.40 -1.60 -3.58
N ILE A 78 0.65 -1.95 -4.62
CA ILE A 78 -0.68 -2.56 -4.48
C ILE A 78 -0.58 -3.94 -3.83
N ALA A 79 0.36 -4.78 -4.28
CA ALA A 79 0.57 -6.11 -3.72
C ALA A 79 0.89 -6.03 -2.22
N GLY A 80 1.83 -5.16 -1.83
CA GLY A 80 2.22 -4.96 -0.44
C GLY A 80 1.09 -4.43 0.43
N ASN A 81 0.36 -3.40 -0.01
CA ASN A 81 -0.74 -2.82 0.78
C ASN A 81 -1.97 -3.73 0.83
N THR A 82 -2.23 -4.52 -0.21
CA THR A 82 -3.28 -5.55 -0.19
C THR A 82 -2.93 -6.65 0.80
N GLY A 83 -1.66 -7.11 0.80
CA GLY A 83 -1.15 -8.07 1.79
C GLY A 83 -1.26 -7.53 3.21
N GLY A 84 -0.87 -6.27 3.45
CA GLY A 84 -1.00 -5.61 4.74
C GLY A 84 -2.45 -5.56 5.26
N LEU A 85 -3.41 -5.20 4.39
CA LEU A 85 -4.83 -5.21 4.73
C LEU A 85 -5.36 -6.62 5.03
N ALA A 86 -4.96 -7.62 4.24
CA ALA A 86 -5.32 -9.00 4.49
C ALA A 86 -4.71 -9.53 5.81
N PHE A 87 -3.49 -9.12 6.16
CA PHE A 87 -2.86 -9.46 7.43
C PHE A 87 -3.61 -8.87 8.61
N ALA A 88 -3.99 -7.59 8.51
CA ALA A 88 -4.80 -6.94 9.53
C ALA A 88 -6.19 -7.59 9.66
N PHE A 89 -6.79 -8.02 8.54
CA PHE A 89 -8.02 -8.81 8.56
C PHE A 89 -7.84 -10.11 9.33
N ILE A 90 -6.79 -10.87 9.01
CA ILE A 90 -6.47 -12.12 9.71
C ILE A 90 -6.26 -11.86 11.21
N ASP A 91 -5.44 -10.88 11.57
CA ASP A 91 -5.17 -10.58 12.98
C ASP A 91 -6.45 -10.19 13.73
N HIS A 92 -7.35 -9.44 13.11
CA HIS A 92 -8.64 -9.09 13.70
C HIS A 92 -9.54 -10.30 13.88
N GLN A 93 -9.65 -11.20 12.89
CA GLN A 93 -10.53 -12.37 12.98
C GLN A 93 -10.03 -13.41 13.99
N PHE A 94 -8.72 -13.52 14.16
CA PHE A 94 -8.12 -14.47 15.06
C PHE A 94 -7.68 -13.84 16.39
N ALA A 95 -8.03 -12.59 16.68
CA ALA A 95 -7.67 -11.87 17.92
C ALA A 95 -8.12 -12.66 19.16
N ASP A 96 -7.22 -12.78 20.15
CA ASP A 96 -7.44 -13.61 21.34
C ASP A 96 -8.15 -12.77 22.42
N GLN A 97 -9.29 -13.24 22.91
CA GLN A 97 -10.18 -12.50 23.82
C GLN A 97 -9.57 -12.26 25.21
N LEU A 98 -8.42 -12.88 25.52
CA LEU A 98 -7.74 -12.78 26.82
C LEU A 98 -6.78 -11.58 26.95
N THR A 99 -6.62 -10.76 25.90
CA THR A 99 -5.69 -9.61 25.91
C THR A 99 -6.41 -8.27 25.67
N THR A 100 -7.45 -7.99 26.46
CA THR A 100 -8.27 -6.77 26.40
C THR A 100 -7.44 -5.48 26.46
N ASN A 101 -6.36 -5.44 27.27
CA ASN A 101 -5.49 -4.26 27.38
C ASN A 101 -4.46 -4.11 26.23
N ALA A 102 -4.17 -5.17 25.47
CA ALA A 102 -3.30 -5.09 24.29
C ALA A 102 -4.05 -4.55 23.06
N ASN A 103 -5.38 -4.63 23.06
CA ASN A 103 -6.23 -4.18 21.96
C ASN A 103 -6.17 -2.66 21.75
N TYR A 104 -6.02 -1.85 22.80
CA TYR A 104 -5.99 -0.38 22.66
C TYR A 104 -4.73 0.12 21.92
N ASN A 105 -3.55 -0.42 22.26
CA ASN A 105 -2.28 -0.08 21.60
C ASN A 105 -2.09 -0.77 20.24
N TYR A 106 -2.61 -1.99 20.06
CA TYR A 106 -2.65 -2.63 18.75
C TYR A 106 -3.54 -1.83 17.79
N ASN A 107 -4.70 -1.34 18.26
CA ASN A 107 -5.62 -0.55 17.45
C ASN A 107 -5.02 0.77 16.96
N SER A 108 -4.19 1.48 17.73
CA SER A 108 -3.63 2.76 17.29
C SER A 108 -2.54 2.62 16.21
N PHE A 109 -1.60 1.69 16.39
CA PHE A 109 -0.54 1.42 15.41
C PHE A 109 -1.09 0.70 14.16
N ALA A 110 -1.94 -0.32 14.36
CA ALA A 110 -2.59 -1.03 13.26
C ALA A 110 -3.53 -0.09 12.49
N ALA A 111 -4.26 0.83 13.14
CA ALA A 111 -5.12 1.77 12.42
C ALA A 111 -4.35 2.78 11.57
N THR A 112 -3.13 3.17 11.95
CA THR A 112 -2.29 4.04 11.10
C THR A 112 -1.82 3.28 9.86
N GLY A 113 -1.37 2.03 10.02
CA GLY A 113 -1.03 1.15 8.91
C GLY A 113 -2.23 0.88 7.98
N LEU A 114 -3.42 0.62 8.56
CA LEU A 114 -4.66 0.42 7.81
C LEU A 114 -5.04 1.66 6.99
N ARG A 115 -4.99 2.84 7.60
CA ARG A 115 -5.26 4.12 6.91
C ARG A 115 -4.30 4.35 5.75
N TRP A 116 -3.01 4.05 5.95
CA TRP A 116 -2.01 4.14 4.89
C TRP A 116 -2.31 3.17 3.75
N SER A 117 -2.58 1.90 4.05
CA SER A 117 -2.88 0.90 3.03
C SER A 117 -4.17 1.18 2.26
N VAL A 118 -5.22 1.64 2.94
CA VAL A 118 -6.47 2.08 2.31
C VAL A 118 -6.21 3.28 1.38
N SER A 119 -5.47 4.29 1.84
CA SER A 119 -5.14 5.48 1.04
C SER A 119 -4.31 5.11 -0.19
N ALA A 120 -3.30 4.26 -0.01
CA ALA A 120 -2.45 3.74 -1.06
C ALA A 120 -3.24 2.99 -2.14
N LEU A 121 -4.22 2.18 -1.75
CA LEU A 121 -5.05 1.43 -2.70
C LEU A 121 -6.10 2.31 -3.38
N LEU A 122 -6.77 3.22 -2.65
CA LEU A 122 -7.76 4.12 -3.23
C LEU A 122 -7.16 5.01 -4.33
N VAL A 123 -5.91 5.44 -4.19
CA VAL A 123 -5.22 6.27 -5.20
C VAL A 123 -4.45 5.40 -6.20
N GLY A 124 -3.64 4.46 -5.71
CA GLY A 124 -2.73 3.68 -6.53
C GLY A 124 -3.42 2.67 -7.43
N PHE A 125 -4.51 2.03 -6.96
CA PHE A 125 -5.18 0.97 -7.70
C PHE A 125 -5.89 1.46 -8.96
N PRO A 126 -6.68 2.57 -8.95
CA PRO A 126 -7.24 3.13 -10.17
C PRO A 126 -6.17 3.57 -11.18
N ILE A 127 -5.06 4.16 -10.71
CA ILE A 127 -3.95 4.58 -11.56
C ILE A 127 -3.30 3.36 -12.23
N PHE A 128 -3.07 2.28 -11.47
CA PHE A 128 -2.54 1.03 -11.98
C PHE A 128 -3.42 0.42 -13.08
N LEU A 129 -4.73 0.32 -12.84
CA LEU A 129 -5.68 -0.20 -13.83
C LEU A 129 -5.73 0.68 -15.09
N PHE A 130 -5.76 2.00 -14.93
CA PHE A 130 -5.77 2.93 -16.05
C PHE A 130 -4.49 2.83 -16.89
N LEU A 131 -3.33 2.79 -16.22
CA LEU A 131 -2.03 2.67 -16.88
C LEU A 131 -1.88 1.31 -17.57
N GLY A 132 -2.29 0.22 -16.90
CA GLY A 132 -2.33 -1.12 -17.47
C GLY A 132 -3.22 -1.20 -18.71
N TRP A 133 -4.42 -0.61 -18.66
CA TRP A 133 -5.32 -0.52 -19.81
C TRP A 133 -4.70 0.27 -20.97
N ARG A 134 -4.08 1.42 -20.69
CA ARG A 134 -3.39 2.23 -21.71
C ARG A 134 -2.22 1.48 -22.34
N LEU A 135 -1.41 0.78 -21.54
CA LEU A 135 -0.29 -0.03 -22.02
C LEU A 135 -0.79 -1.20 -22.88
N ALA A 136 -1.84 -1.89 -22.44
CA ALA A 136 -2.47 -2.98 -23.19
C ALA A 136 -3.09 -2.49 -24.52
N ALA A 137 -3.74 -1.32 -24.53
CA ALA A 137 -4.30 -0.72 -25.73
C ALA A 137 -3.21 -0.36 -26.75
N LYS A 138 -2.06 0.17 -26.30
CA LYS A 138 -0.90 0.44 -27.17
C LYS A 138 -0.28 -0.84 -27.72
N LYS A 139 -0.14 -1.88 -26.89
CA LYS A 139 0.35 -3.22 -27.30
C LYS A 139 -0.53 -3.89 -28.37
N ARG A 140 -1.81 -3.52 -28.47
CA ARG A 140 -2.73 -4.01 -29.53
C ARG A 140 -2.56 -3.29 -30.86
N LYS A 141 -2.13 -2.02 -30.84
CA LYS A 141 -1.96 -1.19 -32.04
C LYS A 141 -0.61 -1.42 -32.74
N ASP A 142 0.45 -1.67 -31.97
CA ASP A 142 1.80 -1.97 -32.49
C ASP A 142 2.31 -3.33 -31.96
N PRO A 143 2.15 -4.43 -32.72
CA PRO A 143 2.69 -5.73 -32.35
C PRO A 143 4.22 -5.74 -32.25
N GLU A 144 4.92 -4.94 -33.06
CA GLU A 144 6.39 -4.86 -33.03
C GLU A 144 6.92 -4.29 -31.70
N ARG A 145 6.13 -3.45 -31.02
CA ARG A 145 6.45 -2.94 -29.66
C ARG A 145 6.26 -3.98 -28.56
N ARG A 146 5.57 -5.11 -28.83
CA ARG A 146 5.47 -6.23 -27.87
C ARG A 146 6.84 -6.82 -27.53
N ARG A 147 7.83 -6.65 -28.41
CA ARG A 147 9.22 -7.09 -28.24
C ARG A 147 10.15 -6.04 -27.61
N SER A 148 9.61 -4.96 -27.05
CA SER A 148 10.41 -3.95 -26.36
C SER A 148 11.22 -4.61 -25.24
N ARG A 149 12.56 -4.56 -25.37
CA ARG A 149 13.51 -5.16 -24.42
C ARG A 149 13.29 -4.69 -22.99
N VAL A 150 12.84 -3.44 -22.84
CA VAL A 150 12.56 -2.81 -21.54
C VAL A 150 11.38 -3.50 -20.85
N HIS A 151 10.31 -3.83 -21.59
CA HIS A 151 9.17 -4.55 -21.04
C HIS A 151 9.58 -5.97 -20.60
N ALA A 152 10.31 -6.70 -21.45
CA ALA A 152 10.77 -8.04 -21.11
C ALA A 152 11.64 -8.01 -19.84
N TRP A 153 12.64 -7.13 -19.80
CA TRP A 153 13.54 -7.02 -18.65
C TRP A 153 12.82 -6.67 -17.34
N LEU A 154 11.92 -5.68 -17.36
CA LEU A 154 11.16 -5.30 -16.17
C LEU A 154 10.17 -6.39 -15.72
N THR A 155 9.54 -7.11 -16.66
CA THR A 155 8.72 -8.28 -16.32
C THR A 155 9.54 -9.36 -15.64
N TYR A 156 10.72 -9.70 -16.18
CA TYR A 156 11.61 -10.67 -15.53
C TYR A 156 12.07 -10.21 -14.14
N ILE A 157 12.35 -8.93 -13.94
CA ILE A 157 12.64 -8.38 -12.61
C ILE A 157 11.47 -8.63 -11.65
N THR A 158 10.24 -8.35 -12.07
CA THR A 158 9.07 -8.60 -11.21
C THR A 158 8.84 -10.08 -10.92
N LEU A 159 9.10 -10.97 -11.89
CA LEU A 159 9.06 -12.41 -11.68
C LEU A 159 10.12 -12.86 -10.66
N ILE A 160 11.32 -12.28 -10.69
CA ILE A 160 12.37 -12.56 -9.71
C ILE A 160 11.93 -12.15 -8.30
N PHE A 161 11.38 -10.94 -8.14
CA PHE A 161 10.89 -10.49 -6.82
C PHE A 161 9.70 -11.33 -6.33
N ALA A 162 8.76 -11.68 -7.20
CA ALA A 162 7.62 -12.54 -6.84
C ALA A 162 8.08 -13.95 -6.44
N ALA A 163 9.00 -14.55 -7.20
CA ALA A 163 9.59 -15.84 -6.84
C ALA A 163 10.38 -15.77 -5.53
N GLY A 164 11.18 -14.72 -5.34
CA GLY A 164 11.92 -14.48 -4.09
C GLY A 164 11.00 -14.33 -2.88
N ALA A 165 9.89 -13.60 -3.02
CA ALA A 165 8.89 -13.48 -1.97
C ALA A 165 8.25 -14.84 -1.62
N LEU A 166 7.91 -15.65 -2.63
CA LEU A 166 7.33 -16.99 -2.43
C LEU A 166 8.33 -17.94 -1.76
N ILE A 167 9.60 -17.92 -2.18
CA ILE A 167 10.66 -18.73 -1.55
C ILE A 167 10.87 -18.28 -0.10
N GLY A 168 10.97 -16.98 0.14
CA GLY A 168 11.13 -16.43 1.50
C GLY A 168 9.97 -16.79 2.41
N ASP A 169 8.74 -16.75 1.89
CA ASP A 169 7.53 -17.15 2.61
C ASP A 169 7.55 -18.64 2.98
N LEU A 170 7.90 -19.53 2.05
CA LEU A 170 8.07 -20.96 2.33
C LEU A 170 9.16 -21.23 3.37
N VAL A 171 10.29 -20.52 3.29
CA VAL A 171 11.36 -20.61 4.29
C VAL A 171 10.86 -20.19 5.66
N ALA A 172 10.12 -19.08 5.75
CA ALA A 172 9.53 -18.62 7.01
C ALA A 172 8.55 -19.65 7.59
N VAL A 173 7.75 -20.30 6.73
CA VAL A 173 6.83 -21.36 7.16
C VAL A 173 7.55 -22.56 7.72
N VAL A 174 8.58 -23.05 7.03
CA VAL A 174 9.40 -24.16 7.52
C VAL A 174 10.11 -23.78 8.81
N PHE A 175 10.63 -22.55 8.90
CA PHE A 175 11.30 -22.06 10.11
C PHE A 175 10.38 -22.07 11.33
N GLN A 176 9.17 -21.51 11.22
CA GLN A 176 8.21 -21.54 12.33
C GLN A 176 7.67 -22.95 12.63
N PHE A 177 7.56 -23.81 11.61
CA PHE A 177 7.22 -25.23 11.84
C PHE A 177 8.28 -25.92 12.70
N LEU A 178 9.57 -25.70 12.40
CA LEU A 178 10.69 -26.27 13.14
C LEU A 178 10.78 -25.74 14.57
N ASN A 179 10.38 -24.48 14.81
CA ASN A 179 10.30 -23.91 16.16
C ASN A 179 9.11 -24.46 16.98
N GLY A 180 8.18 -25.20 16.35
CA GLY A 180 6.96 -25.67 17.02
C GLY A 180 5.92 -24.58 17.28
N GLU A 181 6.10 -23.39 16.68
CA GLU A 181 5.31 -22.18 16.94
C GLU A 181 4.35 -21.84 15.79
N ILE A 182 3.90 -22.84 15.02
CA ILE A 182 2.94 -22.59 13.94
C ILE A 182 1.57 -22.23 14.54
N GLY A 183 1.28 -20.93 14.54
CA GLY A 183 -0.04 -20.39 14.81
C GLY A 183 -0.92 -20.37 13.55
N THR A 184 -2.23 -20.52 13.74
CA THR A 184 -3.24 -20.39 12.66
C THR A 184 -3.13 -19.05 11.92
N ARG A 185 -2.87 -17.96 12.65
CA ARG A 185 -2.61 -16.62 12.09
C ARG A 185 -1.44 -16.61 11.13
N PHE A 186 -0.36 -17.30 11.49
CA PHE A 186 0.86 -17.34 10.69
C PHE A 186 0.63 -18.09 9.37
N ILE A 187 -0.03 -19.26 9.40
CA ILE A 187 -0.39 -20.00 8.19
C ILE A 187 -1.29 -19.15 7.28
N ALA A 188 -2.29 -18.47 7.84
CA ALA A 188 -3.19 -17.63 7.06
C ALA A 188 -2.45 -16.48 6.37
N LYS A 189 -1.51 -15.82 7.07
CA LYS A 189 -0.68 -14.75 6.49
C LYS A 189 0.25 -15.28 5.41
N ALA A 190 0.93 -16.41 5.63
CA ALA A 190 1.75 -17.05 4.61
C ALA A 190 0.91 -17.41 3.37
N GLY A 191 -0.28 -17.97 3.57
CA GLY A 191 -1.22 -18.25 2.48
C GLY A 191 -1.56 -17.02 1.63
N VAL A 192 -1.75 -15.85 2.24
CA VAL A 192 -1.96 -14.59 1.53
C VAL A 192 -0.75 -14.21 0.67
N VAL A 193 0.46 -14.28 1.22
CA VAL A 193 1.69 -13.99 0.46
C VAL A 193 1.85 -14.95 -0.71
N GLY A 194 1.67 -16.25 -0.47
CA GLY A 194 1.69 -17.29 -1.49
C GLY A 194 0.67 -17.03 -2.61
N ILE A 195 -0.58 -16.69 -2.29
CA ILE A 195 -1.63 -16.39 -3.28
C ILE A 195 -1.24 -15.16 -4.12
N ILE A 196 -0.76 -14.08 -3.50
CA ILE A 196 -0.37 -12.86 -4.21
C ILE A 196 0.82 -13.14 -5.14
N ALA A 197 1.87 -13.78 -4.62
CA ALA A 197 3.08 -14.08 -5.37
C ALA A 197 2.80 -15.05 -6.54
N ALA A 198 2.04 -16.13 -6.29
CA ALA A 198 1.64 -17.09 -7.31
C ALA A 198 0.76 -16.44 -8.39
N SER A 199 -0.14 -15.55 -8.01
CA SER A 199 -0.99 -14.80 -8.95
C SER A 199 -0.16 -13.89 -9.88
N ILE A 200 0.84 -13.20 -9.33
CA ILE A 200 1.77 -12.37 -10.11
C ILE A 200 2.58 -13.26 -11.07
N LEU A 201 3.19 -14.33 -10.56
CA LEU A 201 3.97 -15.27 -11.38
C LEU A 201 3.13 -15.83 -12.52
N TRP A 202 1.93 -16.34 -12.22
CA TRP A 202 1.00 -16.90 -13.20
C TRP A 202 0.59 -15.89 -14.28
N ASN A 203 0.23 -14.67 -13.88
CA ASN A 203 -0.24 -13.66 -14.82
C ASN A 203 0.90 -13.22 -15.77
N TYR A 204 2.10 -13.01 -15.25
CA TYR A 204 3.23 -12.51 -16.03
C TYR A 204 3.97 -13.60 -16.82
N SER A 205 4.09 -14.83 -16.32
CA SER A 205 4.63 -15.95 -17.11
C SER A 205 3.78 -16.20 -18.35
N ARG A 206 2.46 -16.13 -18.20
CA ARG A 206 1.53 -16.26 -19.32
C ARG A 206 1.62 -15.10 -20.30
N ASP A 207 1.95 -13.88 -19.87
CA ASP A 207 2.20 -12.76 -20.79
C ASP A 207 3.47 -12.98 -21.63
N VAL A 208 4.48 -13.67 -21.07
CA VAL A 208 5.73 -14.02 -21.79
C VAL A 208 5.49 -15.11 -22.84
N GLU A 209 4.69 -16.13 -22.53
CA GLU A 209 4.48 -17.29 -23.42
C GLU A 209 3.51 -17.01 -24.59
N ARG A 210 2.68 -15.96 -24.50
CA ARG A 210 1.64 -15.69 -25.49
C ARG A 210 2.19 -15.11 -26.80
N HIS A 211 2.22 -15.96 -27.82
CA HIS A 211 2.54 -15.58 -29.20
C HIS A 211 1.31 -15.22 -30.06
N SER A 212 0.08 -15.54 -29.62
CA SER A 212 -1.15 -15.40 -30.44
C SER A 212 -2.02 -14.18 -30.06
N SER A 213 -2.67 -13.57 -31.05
CA SER A 213 -3.45 -12.33 -31.00
C SER A 213 -4.85 -12.42 -30.36
N ARG A 214 -5.21 -13.54 -29.72
CA ARG A 214 -6.55 -13.71 -29.12
C ARG A 214 -6.78 -12.79 -27.91
N VAL A 215 -8.05 -12.46 -27.70
CA VAL A 215 -8.52 -11.64 -26.58
C VAL A 215 -8.19 -12.33 -25.24
N ASP A 216 -7.48 -11.64 -24.36
CA ASP A 216 -7.11 -12.16 -23.05
C ASP A 216 -8.29 -12.15 -22.07
N LEU A 217 -9.12 -13.19 -22.12
CA LEU A 217 -10.24 -13.35 -21.20
C LEU A 217 -9.76 -13.64 -19.77
N ALA A 218 -8.73 -14.47 -19.63
CA ALA A 218 -8.23 -14.89 -18.32
C ALA A 218 -7.60 -13.74 -17.52
N GLY A 219 -6.81 -12.87 -18.17
CA GLY A 219 -6.26 -11.68 -17.53
C GLY A 219 -7.35 -10.67 -17.14
N ARG A 220 -8.43 -10.57 -17.92
CA ARG A 220 -9.60 -9.75 -17.56
C ARG A 220 -10.34 -10.29 -16.34
N ILE A 221 -10.60 -11.60 -16.28
CA ILE A 221 -11.22 -12.24 -15.12
C ILE A 221 -10.34 -12.05 -13.88
N PHE A 222 -9.03 -12.25 -14.02
CA PHE A 222 -8.08 -12.01 -12.94
C PHE A 222 -8.10 -10.57 -12.45
N ALA A 223 -8.09 -9.57 -13.36
CA ALA A 223 -8.17 -8.17 -12.98
C ALA A 223 -9.49 -7.82 -12.26
N LEU A 224 -10.62 -8.40 -12.69
CA LEU A 224 -11.91 -8.24 -12.02
C LEU A 224 -11.90 -8.87 -10.62
N ALA A 225 -11.39 -10.10 -10.49
CA ALA A 225 -11.26 -10.78 -9.21
C ALA A 225 -10.37 -9.99 -8.24
N ALA A 226 -9.20 -9.52 -8.69
CA ALA A 226 -8.32 -8.67 -7.90
C ALA A 226 -9.01 -7.36 -7.46
N THR A 227 -9.77 -6.73 -8.36
CA THR A 227 -10.54 -5.53 -8.05
C THR A 227 -11.60 -5.79 -6.99
N LEU A 228 -12.31 -6.91 -7.07
CA LEU A 228 -13.31 -7.30 -6.09
C LEU A 228 -12.69 -7.58 -4.72
N VAL A 229 -11.55 -8.30 -4.67
CA VAL A 229 -10.84 -8.58 -3.42
C VAL A 229 -10.33 -7.29 -2.78
N VAL A 230 -9.68 -6.41 -3.54
CA VAL A 230 -9.23 -5.10 -3.05
C VAL A 230 -10.41 -4.26 -2.57
N GLY A 231 -11.49 -4.21 -3.34
CA GLY A 231 -12.71 -3.49 -2.97
C GLY A 231 -13.33 -4.01 -1.68
N ALA A 232 -13.38 -5.33 -1.49
CA ALA A 232 -13.90 -5.95 -0.27
C ALA A 232 -13.02 -5.66 0.95
N LEU A 233 -11.68 -5.75 0.82
CA LEU A 233 -10.75 -5.43 1.90
C LEU A 233 -10.82 -3.94 2.28
N VAL A 234 -10.94 -3.04 1.30
CA VAL A 234 -11.10 -1.60 1.55
C VAL A 234 -12.45 -1.31 2.22
N ALA A 235 -13.54 -1.93 1.76
CA ALA A 235 -14.85 -1.78 2.37
C ALA A 235 -14.86 -2.26 3.82
N TRP A 236 -14.25 -3.42 4.09
CA TRP A 236 -14.04 -3.92 5.46
C TRP A 236 -13.17 -2.97 6.28
N ALA A 237 -12.09 -2.43 5.71
CA ALA A 237 -11.25 -1.48 6.44
C ALA A 237 -12.03 -0.23 6.85
N PHE A 238 -12.98 0.25 6.04
CA PHE A 238 -13.86 1.36 6.42
C PHE A 238 -14.83 1.05 7.56
N THR A 239 -15.16 -0.23 7.81
CA THR A 239 -15.97 -0.58 8.99
C THR A 239 -15.18 -0.47 10.29
N ILE A 240 -13.84 -0.58 10.23
CA ILE A 240 -12.93 -0.49 11.39
C ILE A 240 -12.35 0.91 11.53
N VAL A 241 -11.79 1.43 10.44
CA VAL A 241 -11.33 2.82 10.32
C VAL A 241 -12.58 3.68 10.24
N ARG A 242 -13.15 3.97 11.41
CA ARG A 242 -14.28 4.90 11.53
C ARG A 242 -13.95 6.20 10.78
N SER A 243 -14.98 6.86 10.27
CA SER A 243 -14.89 8.08 9.46
C SER A 243 -13.93 9.16 10.06
N PRO A 244 -13.37 10.06 9.23
CA PRO A 244 -12.55 11.17 9.73
C PRO A 244 -13.27 12.06 10.75
N TYR A 245 -14.61 12.13 10.68
CA TYR A 245 -15.42 12.84 11.66
C TYR A 245 -15.34 12.18 13.05
N SER A 246 -15.57 10.86 13.12
CA SER A 246 -15.43 10.10 14.37
C SER A 246 -14.00 10.11 14.94
N ALA A 247 -12.97 10.17 14.09
CA ALA A 247 -11.59 10.27 14.56
C ALA A 247 -11.34 11.60 15.30
N ARG A 248 -11.92 12.71 14.83
CA ARG A 248 -11.84 14.00 15.53
C ARG A 248 -12.59 14.00 16.85
N LEU A 249 -13.76 13.36 16.89
CA LEU A 249 -14.53 13.21 18.13
C LEU A 249 -13.77 12.39 19.17
N GLN A 250 -13.11 11.30 18.76
CA GLN A 250 -12.25 10.50 19.65
C GLN A 250 -11.06 11.30 20.19
N MET A 251 -10.38 12.07 19.33
CA MET A 251 -9.28 12.94 19.78
C MET A 251 -9.76 14.01 20.76
N ALA A 252 -10.94 14.59 20.54
CA ALA A 252 -11.54 15.54 21.47
C ALA A 252 -11.88 14.87 22.81
N ASP A 253 -12.42 13.65 22.79
CA ASP A 253 -12.73 12.84 23.98
C ASP A 253 -11.46 12.44 24.75
N GLU A 254 -10.38 12.06 24.08
CA GLU A 254 -9.06 11.82 24.72
C GLU A 254 -8.53 13.09 25.40
N GLN A 255 -8.66 14.25 24.74
CA GLN A 255 -8.29 15.54 25.33
C GLN A 255 -9.18 15.92 26.52
N ARG A 256 -10.47 15.60 26.49
CA ARG A 256 -11.38 15.77 27.63
C ARG A 256 -10.95 14.93 28.82
N LEU A 257 -10.58 13.67 28.60
CA LEU A 257 -10.11 12.78 29.66
C LEU A 257 -8.80 13.28 30.30
N GLN A 258 -7.86 13.76 29.47
CA GLN A 258 -6.66 14.43 29.96
C GLN A 258 -6.99 15.70 30.76
N GLY A 259 -7.94 16.50 30.26
CA GLY A 259 -8.43 17.70 30.94
C GLY A 259 -9.08 17.39 32.30
N LEU A 260 -9.90 16.34 32.39
CA LEU A 260 -10.49 15.88 33.65
C LEU A 260 -9.40 15.43 34.63
N THR A 261 -8.41 14.68 34.17
CA THR A 261 -7.28 14.24 35.01
C THR A 261 -6.50 15.41 35.58
N GLU A 262 -6.24 16.43 34.76
CA GLU A 262 -5.54 17.64 35.20
C GLU A 262 -6.41 18.50 36.14
N ALA A 263 -7.73 18.59 35.88
CA ALA A 263 -8.66 19.29 36.76
C ALA A 263 -8.76 18.63 38.14
N THR A 264 -8.90 17.30 38.19
CA THR A 264 -8.86 16.49 39.43
C THR A 264 -7.58 16.79 40.21
N ARG A 265 -6.43 16.85 39.52
CA ARG A 265 -5.16 17.16 40.16
C ARG A 265 -5.12 18.56 40.77
N LEU A 266 -5.70 19.56 40.13
CA LEU A 266 -5.84 20.91 40.69
C LEU A 266 -6.75 20.92 41.93
N ILE A 267 -7.84 20.16 41.91
CA ILE A 267 -8.76 20.01 43.06
C ILE A 267 -8.01 19.39 44.24
N ASP A 268 -7.23 18.34 44.00
CA ASP A 268 -6.42 17.68 45.03
C ASP A 268 -5.34 18.62 45.59
N CYS A 269 -4.69 19.43 44.74
CA CYS A 269 -3.76 20.46 45.20
C CYS A 269 -4.47 21.50 46.09
N HIS A 270 -5.67 21.95 45.71
CA HIS A 270 -6.45 22.88 46.51
C HIS A 270 -6.82 22.29 47.86
N TYR A 271 -7.36 21.06 47.89
CA TYR A 271 -7.69 20.36 49.12
C TYR A 271 -6.47 20.23 50.04
N THR A 272 -5.31 19.89 49.48
CA THR A 272 -4.05 19.77 50.24
C THR A 272 -3.59 21.10 50.84
N TYR A 273 -3.72 22.21 50.11
CA TYR A 273 -3.19 23.52 50.56
C TYR A 273 -4.19 24.38 51.33
N ALA A 274 -5.49 24.23 51.09
CA ALA A 274 -6.56 24.98 51.74
C ALA A 274 -7.26 24.19 52.84
N GLY A 275 -7.14 22.85 52.84
CA GLY A 275 -7.77 21.95 53.82
C GLY A 275 -9.26 21.66 53.57
N ALA A 276 -9.80 22.09 52.43
CA ALA A 276 -11.19 21.88 52.04
C ALA A 276 -11.36 21.83 50.51
N LEU A 277 -12.44 21.19 50.05
CA LEU A 277 -12.83 21.20 48.64
C LEU A 277 -13.21 22.62 48.20
N PRO A 278 -12.88 23.03 46.96
CA PRO A 278 -13.22 24.36 46.47
C PRO A 278 -14.73 24.53 46.25
N GLU A 279 -15.27 25.73 46.50
CA GLU A 279 -16.68 26.03 46.19
C GLU A 279 -16.98 25.97 44.69
N ASN A 280 -16.03 26.43 43.87
CA ASN A 280 -16.06 26.34 42.42
C ASN A 280 -14.64 26.37 41.83
N LEU A 281 -14.51 25.85 40.60
CA LEU A 281 -13.22 25.72 39.93
C LEU A 281 -12.53 27.08 39.65
N THR A 282 -13.29 28.16 39.53
CA THR A 282 -12.75 29.50 39.26
C THR A 282 -12.04 30.06 40.49
N VAL A 283 -12.68 29.97 41.66
CA VAL A 283 -12.12 30.35 42.97
C VAL A 283 -10.88 29.51 43.28
N MET A 284 -10.96 28.20 43.01
CA MET A 284 -9.81 27.28 43.13
C MET A 284 -8.60 27.76 42.32
N SER A 285 -8.81 28.05 41.03
CA SER A 285 -7.73 28.46 40.13
C SER A 285 -7.07 29.78 40.57
N ALA A 286 -7.88 30.74 41.04
CA ALA A 286 -7.38 32.00 41.58
C ALA A 286 -6.52 31.77 42.83
N TYR A 287 -6.99 30.98 43.81
CA TYR A 287 -6.24 30.66 45.02
C TYR A 287 -4.89 30.00 44.73
N LEU A 288 -4.88 28.99 43.85
CA LEU A 288 -3.66 28.28 43.48
C LEU A 288 -2.65 29.19 42.75
N SER A 289 -3.12 30.05 41.85
CA SER A 289 -2.27 31.01 41.14
C SER A 289 -1.64 32.04 42.07
N GLU A 290 -2.41 32.57 43.04
CA GLU A 290 -1.92 33.53 44.03
C GLU A 290 -0.90 32.88 44.97
N ARG A 291 -1.18 31.64 45.43
CA ARG A 291 -0.26 30.88 46.27
C ARG A 291 1.06 30.61 45.55
N ALA A 292 1.03 30.19 44.30
CA ALA A 292 2.23 29.91 43.51
C ALA A 292 3.15 31.13 43.35
N GLY A 293 2.58 32.35 43.37
CA GLY A 293 3.35 33.59 43.37
C GLY A 293 4.05 33.92 44.70
N ARG A 294 3.65 33.27 45.81
CA ARG A 294 4.17 33.53 47.16
C ARG A 294 4.99 32.37 47.72
N VAL A 295 4.59 31.13 47.45
CA VAL A 295 5.14 29.90 48.01
C VAL A 295 5.28 28.86 46.90
N PRO A 296 6.38 28.08 46.86
CA PRO A 296 6.50 26.97 45.92
C PRO A 296 5.33 25.99 46.03
N VAL A 297 4.77 25.63 44.88
CA VAL A 297 3.73 24.61 44.74
C VAL A 297 4.26 23.43 43.93
N ALA A 298 3.66 22.25 44.08
CA ALA A 298 4.04 21.09 43.27
C ALA A 298 3.78 21.35 41.78
N GLU A 299 4.55 20.67 40.91
CA GLU A 299 4.54 20.91 39.48
C GLU A 299 3.12 20.83 38.90
N GLY A 300 2.70 21.92 38.25
CA GLY A 300 1.40 22.14 37.64
C GLY A 300 0.17 22.24 38.58
N CYS A 301 0.35 22.31 39.90
CA CYS A 301 -0.71 22.84 40.78
C CYS A 301 -1.04 24.33 40.47
N ALA A 302 -0.29 24.97 39.57
CA ALA A 302 -0.52 26.33 39.08
C ALA A 302 -0.84 26.37 37.57
N ASN A 303 -1.19 25.22 36.97
CA ASN A 303 -1.60 25.18 35.56
C ASN A 303 -2.95 25.89 35.36
N ALA A 304 -3.16 26.39 34.16
CA ALA A 304 -4.45 26.97 33.78
C ALA A 304 -5.54 25.91 33.86
N LEU A 305 -6.74 26.32 34.31
CA LEU A 305 -7.89 25.43 34.38
C LEU A 305 -8.21 24.89 32.97
N PRO A 306 -8.22 23.56 32.77
CA PRO A 306 -8.54 23.00 31.47
C PRO A 306 -10.02 23.21 31.15
N THR A 307 -10.31 23.43 29.88
CA THR A 307 -11.68 23.61 29.34
C THR A 307 -11.93 22.55 28.27
N ASP A 308 -13.20 22.36 27.92
CA ASP A 308 -13.58 21.47 26.84
C ASP A 308 -12.96 21.96 25.51
N PRO A 309 -12.23 21.10 24.77
CA PRO A 309 -11.45 21.53 23.59
C PRO A 309 -12.32 21.92 22.39
N VAL A 310 -13.61 21.58 22.40
CA VAL A 310 -14.54 21.84 21.27
C VAL A 310 -15.43 23.03 21.56
N SER A 311 -16.03 23.08 22.76
CA SER A 311 -16.99 24.10 23.18
C SER A 311 -16.33 25.26 23.94
N GLY A 312 -15.14 25.06 24.51
CA GLY A 312 -14.46 26.05 25.35
C GLY A 312 -15.10 26.26 26.72
N VAL A 313 -16.10 25.45 27.09
CA VAL A 313 -16.81 25.55 28.37
C VAL A 313 -16.01 24.83 29.46
N SER A 314 -16.08 25.32 30.69
CA SER A 314 -15.48 24.64 31.84
C SER A 314 -16.19 23.32 32.15
N TYR A 315 -15.46 22.34 32.68
CA TYR A 315 -16.05 21.09 33.15
C TYR A 315 -17.04 21.32 34.30
N ASP A 316 -18.10 20.52 34.33
CA ASP A 316 -19.08 20.56 35.41
C ASP A 316 -18.47 19.97 36.68
N TYR A 317 -18.67 20.66 37.80
CA TYR A 317 -18.11 20.28 39.09
C TYR A 317 -19.17 20.41 40.18
N ARG A 318 -19.30 19.38 41.02
CA ARG A 318 -20.23 19.37 42.15
C ARG A 318 -19.61 18.68 43.36
N VAL A 319 -19.67 19.35 44.51
CA VAL A 319 -19.31 18.75 45.80
C VAL A 319 -20.48 17.89 46.28
N ILE A 320 -20.19 16.64 46.68
CA ILE A 320 -21.18 15.71 47.25
C ILE A 320 -21.10 15.71 48.77
N ASP A 321 -19.88 15.65 49.32
CA ASP A 321 -19.59 15.62 50.76
C ASP A 321 -18.25 16.33 51.05
N ALA A 322 -17.78 16.29 52.30
CA ALA A 322 -16.59 17.00 52.76
C ALA A 322 -15.28 16.64 52.00
N ASP A 323 -15.18 15.39 51.53
CA ASP A 323 -14.01 14.86 50.80
C ASP A 323 -14.38 14.21 49.45
N THR A 324 -15.65 14.31 49.05
CA THR A 324 -16.19 13.61 47.88
C THR A 324 -16.78 14.62 46.89
N TYR A 325 -16.38 14.53 45.61
CA TYR A 325 -16.86 15.39 44.54
C TYR A 325 -17.09 14.61 43.23
N GLU A 326 -17.87 15.22 42.34
CA GLU A 326 -18.07 14.78 40.97
C GLU A 326 -17.53 15.85 40.00
N ILE A 327 -16.85 15.38 38.95
CA ILE A 327 -16.45 16.19 37.81
C ILE A 327 -16.91 15.50 36.52
N CYS A 328 -17.52 16.26 35.60
CA CYS A 328 -18.18 15.71 34.43
C CYS A 328 -17.76 16.43 33.14
N ALA A 329 -17.73 15.68 32.04
CA ALA A 329 -17.56 16.17 30.69
C ALA A 329 -18.51 15.43 29.73
N ASP A 330 -18.95 16.11 28.68
CA ASP A 330 -19.83 15.53 27.66
C ASP A 330 -19.03 14.82 26.56
N PHE A 331 -18.89 13.50 26.67
CA PHE A 331 -18.20 12.68 25.68
C PHE A 331 -19.04 12.47 24.42
N ALA A 332 -18.43 12.70 23.26
CA ALA A 332 -19.13 12.61 21.98
C ALA A 332 -19.27 11.17 21.49
N VAL A 333 -18.32 10.30 21.83
CA VAL A 333 -18.25 8.89 21.38
C VAL A 333 -18.62 7.91 22.51
N GLY A 334 -18.96 8.42 23.69
CA GLY A 334 -19.20 7.64 24.90
C GLY A 334 -17.93 7.49 25.77
N TRP A 335 -18.10 6.99 26.99
CA TRP A 335 -16.97 6.70 27.89
C TRP A 335 -16.09 5.60 27.27
N PRO A 336 -14.75 5.72 27.29
CA PRO A 336 -13.88 4.64 26.82
C PRO A 336 -14.06 3.41 27.74
N ASP A 337 -14.54 2.31 27.16
CA ASP A 337 -14.53 0.97 27.78
C ASP A 337 -13.09 0.44 27.94
#